data_AF-A0A832M2U7-F1
#
_entry.id   AF-A0A832M2U7-F1
#
_cell.length_a   1.000
_cell.length_b   1.000
_cell.length_c   1.000
_cell.angle_alpha   90.00
_cell.angle_beta   90.00
_cell.angle_gamma   90.00
#
_symmetry.space_group_name_H-M   'P 1'
#
loop_
_entity.id
_entity.type
_entity.pdbx_description
1 polymer ?
#
loop_
_entity_poly.entity_id
_entity_poly.type
_entity_poly.pdbx_seq_one_letter_code
_entity_poly.pdbx_strand_id
1 'polypeptide(L)'
;MPEAVVVRSPNLPVLAGSLATALLKASSSCASKVEAEFRASGWFFEAHLEVEDPDALEASLANVLREGADKYSKFKVAPLTIGPAGDSTQLEKVARELGVQLGDKLYNRLSALGQALVNRYRGKLLNLLSSEWRLEVPADKVRVQEGWGSMRLPSLPRSASMYEMGRFFGLRDLKTGSATRALLDVRADASWWMLSLLLPAAPMAQLEIVGDDRRLVYVFFEPSLGYRYKREDFKALSEVLEVAEALLRDTGFFVEDVELARFTLLAHITSAVSEPFVYAKVPGSLRVWGLRLAGQRFQEVYSEVVRVGEVALMCKAFEQRFGKREVARVVAKDCAELGKTLQSLLRRAEAISRELRLDRFAALYKLLLRSLVEPGYAAPGDFLYELLRFLEVEDWRVRFTGILASRFVQELKMKPDEARETAKSKLNTLTALVRSVAGAR
;
A
#
# COMPACT_ATOMS: atom_id res chain seq x y z
N MET A 1 3.38 28.90 23.13
CA MET A 1 2.51 27.75 22.79
C MET A 1 2.89 27.32 21.37
N PRO A 2 3.09 26.04 21.08
CA PRO A 2 3.37 25.62 19.71
C PRO A 2 2.22 26.06 18.80
N GLU A 3 2.57 26.70 17.68
CA GLU A 3 1.59 27.18 16.70
C GLU A 3 0.96 25.97 16.02
N ALA A 4 -0.37 25.90 16.03
CA ALA A 4 -1.09 24.80 15.38
C ALA A 4 -0.97 24.96 13.86
N VAL A 5 -0.37 23.98 13.18
CA VAL A 5 -0.21 23.97 11.72
C VAL A 5 -1.30 23.11 11.12
N VAL A 6 -2.08 23.65 10.19
CA VAL A 6 -3.12 22.89 9.48
C VAL A 6 -2.67 22.65 8.06
N VAL A 7 -2.28 21.40 7.76
CA VAL A 7 -2.00 20.98 6.39
C VAL A 7 -3.26 20.40 5.75
N ARG A 8 -3.48 20.72 4.47
CA ARG A 8 -4.72 20.38 3.76
C ARG A 8 -4.43 19.86 2.36
N SER A 9 -5.24 18.92 1.92
CA SER A 9 -5.36 18.53 0.52
C SER A 9 -6.83 18.39 0.11
N PRO A 10 -7.14 18.47 -1.20
CA PRO A 10 -8.41 17.98 -1.72
C PRO A 10 -8.63 16.54 -1.26
N ASN A 11 -9.84 16.22 -0.81
CA ASN A 11 -10.21 14.88 -0.32
C ASN A 11 -10.37 13.89 -1.48
N LEU A 12 -9.29 13.67 -2.22
CA LEU A 12 -9.16 12.65 -3.23
C LEU A 12 -8.42 11.47 -2.59
N PRO A 13 -8.91 10.22 -2.65
CA PRO A 13 -8.42 9.15 -1.79
C PRO A 13 -6.92 8.86 -1.94
N VAL A 14 -6.40 8.89 -3.18
CA VAL A 14 -4.95 8.71 -3.40
C VAL A 14 -4.18 9.85 -2.73
N LEU A 15 -4.62 11.09 -2.88
CA LEU A 15 -3.93 12.26 -2.34
C LEU A 15 -4.05 12.36 -0.81
N ALA A 16 -5.25 12.10 -0.25
CA ALA A 16 -5.51 12.08 1.18
C ALA A 16 -4.71 10.97 1.88
N GLY A 17 -4.76 9.74 1.36
CA GLY A 17 -3.96 8.63 1.86
C GLY A 17 -2.45 8.91 1.74
N SER A 18 -2.02 9.54 0.65
CA SER A 18 -0.61 9.93 0.47
C SER A 18 -0.15 10.97 1.48
N LEU A 19 -0.98 11.99 1.74
CA LEU A 19 -0.67 13.03 2.73
C LEU A 19 -0.59 12.42 4.13
N ALA A 20 -1.57 11.61 4.53
CA ALA A 20 -1.55 10.91 5.82
C ALA A 20 -0.30 10.03 5.96
N THR A 21 0.07 9.30 4.90
CA THR A 21 1.24 8.42 4.91
C THR A 21 2.56 9.20 4.96
N ALA A 22 2.68 10.29 4.21
CA ALA A 22 3.86 11.14 4.24
C ALA A 22 4.06 11.77 5.63
N LEU A 23 2.97 12.24 6.27
CA LEU A 23 3.01 12.78 7.62
C LEU A 23 3.33 11.71 8.66
N LEU A 24 2.79 10.49 8.53
CA LEU A 24 3.15 9.36 9.38
C LEU A 24 4.67 9.11 9.34
N LYS A 25 5.24 8.92 8.14
CA LYS A 25 6.68 8.66 7.95
C LYS A 25 7.56 9.82 8.43
N ALA A 26 7.13 11.06 8.17
CA ALA A 26 7.85 12.25 8.62
C ALA A 26 7.84 12.36 10.15
N SER A 27 6.68 12.13 10.78
CA SER A 27 6.51 12.25 12.24
C SER A 27 7.19 11.12 13.00
N SER A 28 7.23 9.91 12.46
CA SER A 28 7.93 8.77 13.07
C SER A 28 9.45 8.98 13.11
N SER A 29 9.99 9.58 12.04
CA SER A 29 11.42 9.88 11.88
C SER A 29 11.84 11.20 12.55
N CYS A 30 10.88 12.05 12.90
CA CYS A 30 11.15 13.33 13.53
C CYS A 30 11.65 13.14 14.97
N ALA A 31 12.67 13.89 15.35
CA ALA A 31 13.27 13.85 16.69
C ALA A 31 12.40 14.58 17.74
N SER A 32 11.61 15.57 17.33
CA SER A 32 10.77 16.39 18.20
C SER A 32 9.40 15.75 18.45
N LYS A 33 8.67 16.28 19.43
CA LYS A 33 7.29 15.86 19.68
C LYS A 33 6.37 16.36 18.56
N VAL A 34 5.62 15.44 17.97
CA VAL A 34 4.59 15.72 16.96
C VAL A 34 3.30 15.03 17.41
N GLU A 35 2.22 15.82 17.48
CA GLU A 35 0.86 15.30 17.60
C GLU A 35 0.04 15.71 16.38
N ALA A 36 -0.85 14.84 15.92
CA ALA A 36 -1.74 15.15 14.81
C ALA A 36 -3.15 14.61 15.02
N GLU A 37 -4.13 15.39 14.61
CA GLU A 37 -5.50 14.93 14.44
C GLU A 37 -5.89 15.03 12.97
N PHE A 38 -6.37 13.92 12.39
CA PHE A 38 -6.83 13.89 11.01
C PHE A 38 -8.34 14.14 10.94
N ARG A 39 -8.73 15.04 10.04
CA ARG A 39 -10.14 15.37 9.77
C ARG A 39 -10.42 15.26 8.29
N ALA A 40 -11.63 14.87 7.95
CA ALA A 40 -12.09 14.84 6.57
C ALA A 40 -13.47 15.47 6.47
N SER A 41 -13.66 16.26 5.42
CA SER A 41 -14.96 16.75 4.95
C SER A 41 -15.25 16.17 3.57
N GLY A 42 -16.39 16.52 2.96
CA GLY A 42 -16.70 16.11 1.59
C GLY A 42 -15.64 16.54 0.56
N TRP A 43 -14.92 17.64 0.82
CA TRP A 43 -14.03 18.27 -0.16
C TRP A 43 -12.56 18.32 0.25
N PHE A 44 -12.27 18.32 1.56
CA PHE A 44 -10.93 18.51 2.10
C PHE A 44 -10.56 17.43 3.10
N PHE A 45 -9.32 16.97 3.02
CA PHE A 45 -8.65 16.18 4.04
C PHE A 45 -7.62 17.08 4.73
N GLU A 46 -7.63 17.07 6.07
CA GLU A 46 -6.81 17.95 6.90
C GLU A 46 -6.07 17.15 7.95
N ALA A 47 -4.84 17.56 8.23
CA ALA A 47 -4.14 17.16 9.45
C ALA A 47 -3.85 18.42 10.28
N HIS A 48 -4.36 18.42 11.50
CA HIS A 48 -4.16 19.47 12.49
C HIS A 48 -2.95 19.05 13.33
N LEU A 49 -1.82 19.70 13.11
CA LEU A 49 -0.52 19.35 13.68
C LEU A 49 -0.18 20.27 14.85
N GLU A 50 0.24 19.67 15.96
CA GLU A 50 0.92 20.37 17.05
C GLU A 50 2.36 19.88 17.09
N VAL A 51 3.28 20.77 16.73
CA VAL A 51 4.68 20.45 16.49
C VAL A 51 5.56 21.26 17.43
N GLU A 52 6.41 20.59 18.19
CA GLU A 52 7.36 21.25 19.10
C GLU A 52 8.46 21.98 18.32
N ASP A 53 8.98 21.34 17.27
CA ASP A 53 10.00 21.89 16.37
C ASP A 53 9.55 21.68 14.92
N PRO A 54 8.90 22.69 14.30
CA PRO A 54 8.44 22.64 12.92
C PRO A 54 9.56 22.39 11.91
N ASP A 55 10.75 22.92 12.14
CA ASP A 55 11.90 22.78 11.22
C ASP A 55 12.37 21.33 11.18
N ALA A 56 12.36 20.63 12.32
CA ALA A 56 12.68 19.20 12.38
C ALA A 56 11.63 18.33 11.65
N LEU A 57 10.34 18.67 11.74
CA LEU A 57 9.29 17.97 10.99
C LEU A 57 9.43 18.24 9.49
N GLU A 58 9.72 19.47 9.09
CA GLU A 58 9.94 19.82 7.69
C GLU A 58 11.17 19.14 7.09
N ALA A 59 12.26 19.03 7.83
CA ALA A 59 13.43 18.27 7.39
C ALA A 59 13.08 16.79 7.18
N SER A 60 12.29 16.20 8.08
CA SER A 60 11.84 14.81 7.98
C SER A 60 10.90 14.61 6.79
N LEU A 61 9.93 15.52 6.59
CA LEU A 61 9.02 15.51 5.44
C LEU A 61 9.77 15.67 4.12
N ALA A 62 10.76 16.56 4.07
CA ALA A 62 11.62 16.72 2.90
C ALA A 62 12.30 15.40 2.53
N ASN A 63 12.83 14.67 3.51
CA ASN A 63 13.48 13.37 3.26
C ASN A 63 12.48 12.34 2.70
N VAL A 64 11.28 12.24 3.30
CA VAL A 64 10.21 11.35 2.79
C VAL A 64 9.85 11.67 1.34
N LEU A 65 9.73 12.96 1.00
CA LEU A 65 9.42 13.39 -0.37
C LEU A 65 10.58 13.17 -1.35
N ARG A 66 11.85 13.33 -0.92
CA ARG A 66 13.02 13.00 -1.75
C ARG A 66 13.08 11.52 -2.07
N GLU A 67 12.90 10.66 -1.07
CA GLU A 67 12.82 9.22 -1.29
C GLU A 67 11.67 8.86 -2.24
N GLY A 68 10.52 9.54 -2.10
CA GLY A 68 9.42 9.48 -3.05
C GLY A 68 9.86 9.82 -4.48
N ALA A 69 10.55 10.94 -4.69
CA ALA A 69 11.04 11.35 -6.01
C ALA A 69 11.97 10.30 -6.65
N ASP A 70 12.83 9.68 -5.85
CA ASP A 70 13.78 8.66 -6.32
C ASP A 70 13.09 7.38 -6.79
N LYS A 71 11.92 7.06 -6.23
CA LYS A 71 11.12 5.89 -6.64
C LYS A 71 10.69 5.96 -8.11
N TYR A 72 10.48 7.13 -8.69
CA TYR A 72 10.18 7.25 -10.12
C TYR A 72 11.29 6.65 -10.98
N SER A 73 12.53 7.01 -10.71
CA SER A 73 13.70 6.49 -11.41
C SER A 73 13.97 5.03 -11.06
N LYS A 74 13.87 4.66 -9.77
CA LYS A 74 14.10 3.30 -9.29
C LYS A 74 13.14 2.28 -9.91
N PHE A 75 11.84 2.60 -9.92
CA PHE A 75 10.81 1.73 -10.49
C PHE A 75 10.60 1.98 -11.99
N LYS A 76 11.33 2.93 -12.59
CA LYS A 76 11.22 3.33 -14.00
C LYS A 76 9.76 3.61 -14.39
N VAL A 77 9.05 4.33 -13.53
CA VAL A 77 7.62 4.59 -13.67
C VAL A 77 7.32 6.08 -13.73
N ALA A 78 6.32 6.45 -14.52
CA ALA A 78 5.79 7.80 -14.61
C ALA A 78 4.27 7.72 -14.53
N PRO A 79 3.66 7.95 -13.35
CA PRO A 79 2.21 7.88 -13.19
C PRO A 79 1.55 9.16 -13.72
N LEU A 80 1.73 9.40 -15.01
CA LEU A 80 1.14 10.47 -15.78
C LEU A 80 0.42 9.93 -17.00
N THR A 81 -0.63 10.62 -17.42
CA THR A 81 -1.21 10.40 -18.74
C THR A 81 -0.34 11.04 -19.82
N ILE A 82 -0.11 10.32 -20.92
CA ILE A 82 0.74 10.74 -22.03
C ILE A 82 -0.12 11.20 -23.22
N GLY A 83 0.30 12.28 -23.87
CA GLY A 83 -0.29 12.78 -25.13
C GLY A 83 -0.63 14.27 -25.09
N PRO A 84 -1.19 14.83 -26.18
CA PRO A 84 -1.47 16.27 -26.32
C PRO A 84 -2.45 16.84 -25.29
N ALA A 85 -3.32 16.00 -24.74
CA ALA A 85 -4.24 16.34 -23.65
C ALA A 85 -3.84 15.68 -22.31
N GLY A 86 -2.65 15.07 -22.25
CA GLY A 86 -2.15 14.34 -21.10
C GLY A 86 -1.39 15.23 -20.11
N ASP A 87 -1.22 14.72 -18.90
CA ASP A 87 -0.52 15.38 -17.80
C ASP A 87 0.95 15.72 -18.17
N SER A 88 1.57 14.94 -19.07
CA SER A 88 2.95 15.17 -19.54
C SER A 88 3.17 16.54 -20.19
N THR A 89 2.13 17.18 -20.73
CA THR A 89 2.21 18.52 -21.34
C THR A 89 2.55 19.63 -20.35
N GLN A 90 2.26 19.41 -19.07
CA GLN A 90 2.52 20.39 -18.03
C GLN A 90 3.99 20.40 -17.57
N LEU A 91 4.77 19.36 -17.90
CA LEU A 91 6.12 19.18 -17.37
C LEU A 91 7.07 20.32 -17.74
N GLU A 92 7.03 20.82 -18.98
CA GLU A 92 7.87 21.95 -19.41
C GLU A 92 7.49 23.26 -18.69
N LYS A 93 6.20 23.44 -18.39
CA LYS A 93 5.74 24.59 -17.60
C LYS A 93 6.26 24.50 -16.17
N VAL A 94 6.09 23.34 -15.52
CA VAL A 94 6.57 23.08 -14.16
C VAL A 94 8.10 23.21 -14.08
N ALA A 95 8.82 22.69 -15.08
CA ALA A 95 10.27 22.76 -15.14
C ALA A 95 10.80 24.19 -15.21
N ARG A 96 10.17 25.05 -16.03
CA ARG A 96 10.49 26.48 -16.08
C ARG A 96 10.22 27.17 -14.75
N GLU A 97 9.08 26.88 -14.13
CA GLU A 97 8.74 27.47 -12.83
C GLU A 97 9.70 27.02 -11.72
N LEU A 98 10.13 25.76 -11.72
CA LEU A 98 11.08 25.20 -10.75
C LEU A 98 12.57 25.46 -11.10
N GLY A 99 12.87 25.98 -12.30
CA GLY A 99 14.24 26.27 -12.74
C GLY A 99 15.08 25.03 -13.07
N VAL A 100 14.47 23.98 -13.61
CA VAL A 100 15.11 22.67 -13.86
C VAL A 100 15.21 22.40 -15.36
N GLN A 101 16.36 21.88 -15.80
CA GLN A 101 16.49 21.31 -17.15
C GLN A 101 16.03 19.85 -17.15
N LEU A 102 15.15 19.50 -18.09
CA LEU A 102 14.60 18.16 -18.19
C LEU A 102 15.50 17.24 -19.03
N GLY A 103 15.87 16.08 -18.48
CA GLY A 103 16.55 15.03 -19.22
C GLY A 103 15.62 14.24 -20.14
N ASP A 104 16.11 13.22 -20.85
CA ASP A 104 15.33 12.57 -21.91
C ASP A 104 14.16 11.72 -21.41
N LYS A 105 14.39 10.85 -20.42
CA LYS A 105 13.40 9.85 -19.99
C LYS A 105 12.38 10.41 -19.00
N LEU A 106 11.10 10.15 -19.23
CA LEU A 106 9.99 10.71 -18.47
C LEU A 106 10.09 10.48 -16.94
N TYR A 107 10.47 9.28 -16.51
CA TYR A 107 10.62 8.96 -15.09
C TYR A 107 11.80 9.71 -14.44
N ASN A 108 12.89 9.97 -15.19
CA ASN A 108 14.01 10.79 -14.71
C ASN A 108 13.61 12.27 -14.61
N ARG A 109 12.80 12.76 -15.56
CA ARG A 109 12.23 14.12 -15.50
C ARG A 109 11.41 14.31 -14.23
N LEU A 110 10.53 13.36 -13.91
CA LEU A 110 9.71 13.40 -12.69
C LEU A 110 10.54 13.37 -11.41
N SER A 111 11.56 12.51 -11.35
CA SER A 111 12.49 12.45 -10.23
C SER A 111 13.22 13.79 -10.05
N ALA A 112 13.78 14.36 -11.13
CA ALA A 112 14.46 15.65 -11.09
C ALA A 112 13.55 16.82 -10.66
N LEU A 113 12.32 16.87 -11.18
CA LEU A 113 11.33 17.87 -10.77
C LEU A 113 10.92 17.72 -9.30
N GLY A 114 10.75 16.49 -8.83
CA GLY A 114 10.46 16.21 -7.42
C GLY A 114 11.59 16.66 -6.50
N GLN A 115 12.84 16.33 -6.84
CA GLN A 115 14.03 16.76 -6.11
C GLN A 115 14.15 18.30 -6.08
N ALA A 116 13.92 18.95 -7.21
CA ALA A 116 13.96 20.41 -7.30
C ALA A 116 12.86 21.09 -6.49
N LEU A 117 11.63 20.55 -6.51
CA LEU A 117 10.54 21.03 -5.67
C LEU A 117 10.94 20.96 -4.19
N VAL A 118 11.41 19.82 -3.71
CA VAL A 118 11.80 19.64 -2.31
C VAL A 118 12.95 20.57 -1.92
N ASN A 119 13.93 20.78 -2.81
CA ASN A 119 15.05 21.69 -2.54
C ASN A 119 14.61 23.15 -2.50
N ARG A 120 13.72 23.58 -3.42
CA ARG A 120 13.18 24.93 -3.46
C ARG A 120 12.33 25.26 -2.23
N TYR A 121 11.56 24.30 -1.75
CA TYR A 121 10.65 24.44 -0.61
C TYR A 121 11.24 23.91 0.70
N ARG A 122 12.56 23.69 0.79
CA ARG A 122 13.22 23.32 2.04
C ARG A 122 12.96 24.39 3.10
N GLY A 123 12.46 24.01 4.27
CA GLY A 123 12.08 24.97 5.31
C GLY A 123 10.73 25.67 5.06
N LYS A 124 9.95 25.23 4.06
CA LYS A 124 8.66 25.83 3.66
C LYS A 124 7.65 24.79 3.14
N LEU A 125 7.87 23.50 3.40
CA LEU A 125 6.98 22.44 2.89
C LEU A 125 5.64 22.44 3.62
N LEU A 126 5.63 22.69 4.93
CA LEU A 126 4.39 22.80 5.69
C LEU A 126 3.60 24.03 5.24
N ASN A 127 4.28 25.13 4.91
CA ASN A 127 3.63 26.32 4.34
C ASN A 127 2.95 26.01 3.00
N LEU A 128 3.61 25.27 2.11
CA LEU A 128 3.00 24.85 0.84
C LEU A 128 1.80 23.92 1.06
N LEU A 129 1.89 22.98 2.01
CA LEU A 129 0.77 22.11 2.37
C LEU A 129 -0.37 22.83 3.10
N SER A 130 -0.09 23.99 3.69
CA SER A 130 -1.06 24.84 4.39
C SER A 130 -1.67 25.90 3.45
N SER A 131 -1.39 25.82 2.13
CA SER A 131 -1.99 26.69 1.13
C SER A 131 -3.52 26.77 1.25
N GLU A 132 -4.07 27.95 1.01
CA GLU A 132 -5.51 28.18 1.00
C GLU A 132 -6.15 27.49 -0.21
N TRP A 133 -7.14 26.63 0.06
CA TRP A 133 -7.98 26.02 -0.97
C TRP A 133 -9.38 26.63 -0.94
N ARG A 134 -9.82 27.12 -2.09
CA ARG A 134 -11.15 27.68 -2.32
C ARG A 134 -12.07 26.64 -2.93
N LEU A 135 -13.30 26.61 -2.44
CA LEU A 135 -14.38 25.77 -2.96
C LEU A 135 -15.39 26.66 -3.67
N GLU A 136 -15.59 26.42 -4.96
CA GLU A 136 -16.66 27.03 -5.75
C GLU A 136 -17.64 25.94 -6.17
N VAL A 137 -18.93 26.16 -5.94
CA VAL A 137 -20.01 25.23 -6.35
C VAL A 137 -20.94 25.90 -7.37
N PRO A 138 -20.48 26.15 -8.61
CA PRO A 138 -21.37 26.58 -9.70
C PRO A 138 -22.34 25.45 -10.11
N ALA A 139 -23.43 25.82 -10.78
CA ALA A 139 -24.58 24.94 -11.06
C ALA A 139 -24.29 23.59 -11.75
N ASP A 140 -23.16 23.48 -12.46
CA ASP A 140 -22.82 22.31 -13.30
C ASP A 140 -21.48 21.63 -12.96
N LYS A 141 -20.74 22.12 -11.96
CA LYS A 141 -19.43 21.57 -11.56
C LYS A 141 -19.04 22.01 -10.15
N VAL A 142 -18.32 21.17 -9.42
CA VAL A 142 -17.64 21.60 -8.18
C VAL A 142 -16.19 21.88 -8.53
N ARG A 143 -15.68 23.05 -8.15
CA ARG A 143 -14.30 23.44 -8.36
C ARG A 143 -13.60 23.62 -7.03
N VAL A 144 -12.45 22.95 -6.88
CA VAL A 144 -11.55 23.08 -5.74
C VAL A 144 -10.24 23.66 -6.26
N GLN A 145 -9.88 24.86 -5.80
CA GLN A 145 -8.77 25.61 -6.36
C GLN A 145 -7.82 26.08 -5.27
N GLU A 146 -6.54 25.75 -5.40
CA GLU A 146 -5.49 26.30 -4.53
C GLU A 146 -5.20 27.73 -4.98
N GLY A 147 -5.37 28.71 -4.08
CA GLY A 147 -5.18 30.13 -4.34
C GLY A 147 -5.74 30.61 -5.69
N TRP A 148 -4.85 31.00 -6.59
CA TRP A 148 -5.15 31.40 -7.98
C TRP A 148 -4.67 30.39 -9.02
N GLY A 149 -4.35 29.17 -8.58
CA GLY A 149 -3.82 28.09 -9.39
C GLY A 149 -4.75 27.69 -10.53
N SER A 150 -4.20 27.59 -11.75
CA SER A 150 -5.00 27.33 -12.96
C SER A 150 -4.79 25.92 -13.53
N MET A 151 -3.79 25.19 -13.06
CA MET A 151 -3.39 23.89 -13.61
C MET A 151 -4.25 22.80 -13.00
N ARG A 152 -4.92 22.03 -13.85
CA ARG A 152 -5.67 20.85 -13.39
C ARG A 152 -4.70 19.82 -12.82
N LEU A 153 -5.04 19.26 -11.65
CA LEU A 153 -4.22 18.22 -11.03
C LEU A 153 -4.03 17.01 -11.98
N PRO A 154 -2.93 16.26 -11.85
CA PRO A 154 -2.66 15.07 -12.66
C PRO A 154 -3.75 14.00 -12.53
N SER A 155 -3.82 13.06 -13.48
CA SER A 155 -4.91 12.07 -13.50
C SER A 155 -4.82 11.00 -12.40
N LEU A 156 -3.62 10.69 -11.90
CA LEU A 156 -3.40 9.74 -10.80
C LEU A 156 -4.19 10.11 -9.53
N PRO A 157 -3.99 11.29 -8.91
CA PRO A 157 -4.75 11.66 -7.71
C PRO A 157 -6.26 11.76 -7.96
N ARG A 158 -6.67 11.91 -9.23
CA ARG A 158 -8.06 11.97 -9.66
C ARG A 158 -8.71 10.60 -9.88
N SER A 159 -7.94 9.52 -9.81
CA SER A 159 -8.42 8.17 -10.13
C SER A 159 -9.26 7.54 -9.00
N ALA A 160 -10.13 6.61 -9.39
CA ALA A 160 -11.02 5.78 -8.57
C ALA A 160 -12.19 6.42 -7.79
N SER A 161 -12.27 7.72 -7.54
CA SER A 161 -13.37 8.28 -6.70
C SER A 161 -14.15 9.48 -7.25
N MET A 162 -13.64 10.16 -8.28
CA MET A 162 -14.19 11.44 -8.70
C MET A 162 -15.65 11.36 -9.17
N TYR A 163 -16.06 10.23 -9.74
CA TYR A 163 -17.41 10.06 -10.27
C TYR A 163 -18.43 9.78 -9.15
N GLU A 164 -18.02 9.12 -8.06
CA GLU A 164 -18.92 8.74 -6.98
C GLU A 164 -19.01 9.83 -5.90
N MET A 165 -17.89 10.46 -5.52
CA MET A 165 -17.92 11.51 -4.49
C MET A 165 -18.74 12.73 -4.93
N GLY A 166 -18.64 13.15 -6.20
CA GLY A 166 -19.48 14.23 -6.74
C GLY A 166 -20.97 13.87 -6.85
N ARG A 167 -21.29 12.56 -7.00
CA ARG A 167 -22.67 12.06 -7.09
C ARG A 167 -23.35 11.94 -5.72
N PHE A 168 -22.57 11.69 -4.66
CA PHE A 168 -23.12 11.39 -3.32
C PHE A 168 -22.88 12.47 -2.26
N PHE A 169 -21.88 13.35 -2.38
CA PHE A 169 -21.52 14.32 -1.33
C PHE A 169 -21.66 15.79 -1.74
N GLY A 170 -22.86 16.21 -2.18
CA GLY A 170 -23.22 17.63 -2.20
C GLY A 170 -24.17 18.09 -3.29
N LEU A 171 -24.24 17.41 -4.45
CA LEU A 171 -25.14 17.84 -5.53
C LEU A 171 -26.58 17.33 -5.36
N ARG A 172 -26.78 16.21 -4.65
CA ARG A 172 -28.12 15.66 -4.39
C ARG A 172 -28.89 16.47 -3.33
N ASP A 173 -28.18 17.05 -2.37
CA ASP A 173 -28.76 17.92 -1.34
C ASP A 173 -29.15 19.31 -1.86
N LEU A 174 -28.58 19.74 -2.99
CA LEU A 174 -28.88 21.01 -3.64
C LEU A 174 -30.08 20.96 -4.61
N LYS A 175 -30.75 19.81 -4.78
CA LYS A 175 -32.00 19.63 -5.57
C LYS A 175 -32.04 20.28 -6.96
N THR A 176 -30.90 20.48 -7.62
CA THR A 176 -30.87 21.04 -8.98
C THR A 176 -29.89 20.27 -9.87
N GLY A 177 -30.39 19.37 -10.74
CA GLY A 177 -29.65 18.92 -11.94
C GLY A 177 -29.56 17.41 -12.19
N SER A 178 -29.34 17.06 -13.47
CA SER A 178 -29.21 15.69 -14.00
C SER A 178 -27.89 15.01 -13.63
N ALA A 179 -27.87 13.66 -13.66
CA ALA A 179 -26.72 12.80 -13.32
C ALA A 179 -25.41 13.06 -14.12
N THR A 180 -25.47 13.88 -15.17
CA THR A 180 -24.34 14.31 -16.01
C THR A 180 -23.53 15.49 -15.45
N ARG A 181 -23.87 16.05 -14.28
CA ARG A 181 -23.38 17.36 -13.77
C ARG A 181 -22.38 17.35 -12.60
N ALA A 182 -21.73 16.22 -12.29
CA ALA A 182 -20.83 16.13 -11.14
C ALA A 182 -19.34 16.04 -11.53
N LEU A 183 -18.84 17.00 -12.31
CA LEU A 183 -17.40 17.09 -12.60
C LEU A 183 -16.69 17.87 -11.50
N LEU A 184 -15.91 17.18 -10.66
CA LEU A 184 -14.96 17.81 -9.74
C LEU A 184 -13.73 18.31 -10.52
N ASP A 185 -13.56 19.64 -10.59
CA ASP A 185 -12.43 20.34 -11.23
C ASP A 185 -11.45 20.80 -10.16
N VAL A 186 -10.36 20.04 -9.95
CA VAL A 186 -9.32 20.38 -8.96
C VAL A 186 -8.14 21.06 -9.65
N ARG A 187 -7.80 22.28 -9.23
CA ARG A 187 -6.74 23.09 -9.84
C ARG A 187 -5.77 23.65 -8.81
N ALA A 188 -4.52 23.82 -9.22
CA ALA A 188 -3.46 24.40 -8.40
C ALA A 188 -2.39 25.12 -9.23
N ASP A 189 -1.41 25.72 -8.56
CA ASP A 189 -0.18 26.23 -9.18
C ASP A 189 0.77 25.08 -9.59
N ALA A 190 1.94 25.39 -10.17
CA ALA A 190 2.90 24.34 -10.55
C ALA A 190 3.52 23.62 -9.35
N SER A 191 3.68 24.31 -8.21
CA SER A 191 4.25 23.76 -6.99
C SER A 191 3.38 22.64 -6.44
N TRP A 192 2.08 22.91 -6.28
CA TRP A 192 1.10 21.92 -5.84
C TRP A 192 0.80 20.88 -6.92
N TRP A 193 0.84 21.25 -8.20
CA TRP A 193 0.73 20.27 -9.28
C TRP A 193 1.83 19.21 -9.16
N MET A 194 3.09 19.62 -8.95
CA MET A 194 4.20 18.70 -8.75
C MET A 194 4.11 17.97 -7.40
N LEU A 195 3.71 18.65 -6.32
CA LEU A 195 3.52 18.04 -5.01
C LEU A 195 2.45 16.94 -5.05
N SER A 196 1.38 17.13 -5.81
CA SER A 196 0.30 16.15 -5.97
C SER A 196 0.71 14.87 -6.71
N LEU A 197 1.84 14.90 -7.43
CA LEU A 197 2.51 13.70 -7.92
C LEU A 197 3.47 13.15 -6.88
N LEU A 198 4.23 14.02 -6.23
CA LEU A 198 5.28 13.61 -5.31
C LEU A 198 4.73 12.92 -4.06
N LEU A 199 3.61 13.41 -3.52
CA LEU A 199 2.92 12.81 -2.37
C LEU A 199 2.58 11.33 -2.61
N PRO A 200 1.89 10.93 -3.71
CA PRO A 200 1.69 9.53 -4.07
C PRO A 200 2.95 8.68 -4.19
N ALA A 201 4.12 9.28 -4.47
CA ALA A 201 5.34 8.50 -4.54
C ALA A 201 5.81 8.00 -3.16
N ALA A 202 5.50 8.72 -2.07
CA ALA A 202 5.88 8.31 -0.72
C ALA A 202 5.34 6.92 -0.28
N PRO A 203 4.06 6.58 -0.47
CA PRO A 203 3.49 5.26 -0.20
C PRO A 203 3.67 4.21 -1.31
N MET A 204 4.29 4.57 -2.45
CA MET A 204 4.48 3.62 -3.55
C MET A 204 5.47 2.52 -3.16
N ALA A 205 5.01 1.28 -3.08
CA ALA A 205 5.82 0.13 -2.68
C ALA A 205 6.53 -0.54 -3.87
N GLN A 206 5.82 -0.68 -5.00
CA GLN A 206 6.35 -1.35 -6.20
C GLN A 206 5.57 -0.98 -7.47
N LEU A 207 6.23 -1.18 -8.62
CA LEU A 207 5.58 -1.43 -9.91
C LEU A 207 5.53 -2.95 -10.17
N GLU A 208 4.35 -3.54 -10.12
CA GLU A 208 4.12 -4.94 -10.46
C GLU A 208 3.84 -5.06 -11.97
N ILE A 209 4.42 -6.08 -12.60
CA ILE A 209 4.22 -6.40 -14.02
C ILE A 209 3.62 -7.81 -14.08
N VAL A 210 2.36 -7.91 -14.51
CA VAL A 210 1.62 -9.17 -14.64
C VAL A 210 1.20 -9.34 -16.09
N GLY A 211 1.93 -10.16 -16.84
CA GLY A 211 1.80 -10.20 -18.30
C GLY A 211 2.13 -8.84 -18.91
N ASP A 212 1.19 -8.27 -19.67
CA ASP A 212 1.30 -6.92 -20.25
C ASP A 212 0.77 -5.81 -19.32
N ASP A 213 0.10 -6.16 -18.22
CA ASP A 213 -0.46 -5.20 -17.28
C ASP A 213 0.62 -4.65 -16.33
N ARG A 214 0.64 -3.32 -16.20
CA ARG A 214 1.49 -2.62 -15.23
C ARG A 214 0.63 -2.05 -14.10
N ARG A 215 0.93 -2.46 -12.87
CA ARG A 215 0.16 -2.11 -11.67
C ARG A 215 1.07 -1.38 -10.67
N LEU A 216 0.68 -0.19 -10.27
CA LEU A 216 1.31 0.53 -9.17
C LEU A 216 0.71 0.05 -7.86
N VAL A 217 1.56 -0.45 -6.97
CA VAL A 217 1.17 -0.92 -5.64
C VAL A 217 1.53 0.16 -4.62
N TYR A 218 0.52 0.60 -3.88
CA TYR A 218 0.65 1.57 -2.80
C TYR A 218 0.29 0.93 -1.47
N VAL A 219 0.97 1.36 -0.40
CA VAL A 219 0.59 1.06 0.98
C VAL A 219 0.34 2.38 1.68
N PHE A 220 -0.92 2.67 1.95
CA PHE A 220 -1.32 3.90 2.62
C PHE A 220 -1.57 3.64 4.11
N PHE A 221 -1.25 4.62 4.93
CA PHE A 221 -1.82 4.76 6.25
C PHE A 221 -3.22 5.38 6.16
N GLU A 222 -4.20 4.71 6.74
CA GLU A 222 -5.57 5.16 6.88
C GLU A 222 -5.85 5.52 8.34
N PRO A 223 -5.80 6.82 8.70
CA PRO A 223 -6.01 7.26 10.07
C PRO A 223 -7.48 7.10 10.48
N SER A 224 -7.69 6.81 11.76
CA SER A 224 -8.98 7.00 12.41
C SER A 224 -9.23 8.49 12.58
N LEU A 225 -10.21 9.02 11.86
CA LEU A 225 -10.54 10.45 11.91
C LEU A 225 -10.96 10.88 13.32
N GLY A 226 -10.54 12.08 13.72
CA GLY A 226 -10.80 12.63 15.05
C GLY A 226 -9.98 12.01 16.19
N TYR A 227 -9.16 10.98 15.92
CA TYR A 227 -8.18 10.49 16.89
C TYR A 227 -6.92 11.37 16.85
N ARG A 228 -6.42 11.71 18.03
CA ARG A 228 -5.20 12.49 18.20
C ARG A 228 -4.00 11.56 18.38
N TYR A 229 -3.25 11.40 17.31
CA TYR A 229 -2.04 10.59 17.24
C TYR A 229 -0.88 11.28 17.94
N LYS A 230 -0.18 10.52 18.79
CA LYS A 230 1.08 10.93 19.40
C LYS A 230 2.25 10.35 18.63
N ARG A 231 3.45 10.81 18.96
CA ARG A 231 4.70 10.33 18.34
C ARG A 231 4.87 8.81 18.48
N GLU A 232 4.50 8.24 19.62
CA GLU A 232 4.60 6.79 19.85
C GLU A 232 3.66 6.02 18.93
N ASP A 233 2.45 6.54 18.70
CA ASP A 233 1.49 5.97 17.75
C ASP A 233 2.08 6.01 16.32
N PHE A 234 2.67 7.13 15.93
CA PHE A 234 3.32 7.26 14.62
C PHE A 234 4.49 6.31 14.45
N LYS A 235 5.33 6.13 15.47
CA LYS A 235 6.43 5.14 15.41
C LYS A 235 5.90 3.72 15.22
N ALA A 236 4.91 3.33 16.00
CA ALA A 236 4.28 2.02 15.91
C ALA A 236 3.67 1.79 14.51
N LEU A 237 2.89 2.74 14.01
CA LEU A 237 2.24 2.65 12.70
C LEU A 237 3.25 2.67 11.54
N SER A 238 4.35 3.42 11.66
CA SER A 238 5.43 3.47 10.65
C SER A 238 6.14 2.11 10.56
N GLU A 239 6.39 1.44 11.69
CA GLU A 239 7.00 0.11 11.70
C GLU A 239 6.13 -0.91 10.94
N VAL A 240 4.81 -0.93 11.20
CA VAL A 240 3.87 -1.80 10.50
C VAL A 240 3.82 -1.47 9.00
N LEU A 241 3.79 -0.19 8.65
CA LEU A 241 3.80 0.29 7.27
C LEU A 241 5.08 -0.16 6.53
N GLU A 242 6.25 0.02 7.13
CA GLU A 242 7.55 -0.32 6.54
C GLU A 242 7.70 -1.82 6.31
N VAL A 243 7.26 -2.64 7.27
CA VAL A 243 7.24 -4.10 7.11
C VAL A 243 6.29 -4.52 5.97
N ALA A 244 5.11 -3.91 5.88
CA ALA A 244 4.17 -4.19 4.80
C ALA A 244 4.74 -3.77 3.43
N GLU A 245 5.33 -2.57 3.33
CA GLU A 245 5.99 -2.09 2.12
C GLU A 245 7.14 -3.00 1.69
N ALA A 246 7.94 -3.50 2.63
CA ALA A 246 9.04 -4.42 2.34
C ALA A 246 8.52 -5.75 1.76
N LEU A 247 7.51 -6.36 2.40
CA LEU A 247 6.91 -7.59 1.89
C LEU A 247 6.33 -7.42 0.49
N LEU A 248 5.53 -6.37 0.31
CA LEU A 248 4.82 -6.14 -0.95
C LEU A 248 5.76 -5.75 -2.08
N ARG A 249 6.92 -5.16 -1.77
CA ARG A 249 8.00 -4.90 -2.75
C ARG A 249 8.62 -6.19 -3.28
N ASP A 250 8.68 -7.23 -2.46
CA ASP A 250 9.32 -8.50 -2.84
C ASP A 250 8.31 -9.45 -3.51
N THR A 251 7.04 -9.37 -3.13
CA THR A 251 6.04 -10.39 -3.47
C THR A 251 4.87 -9.89 -4.33
N GLY A 252 4.67 -8.57 -4.42
CA GLY A 252 3.42 -7.98 -4.92
C GLY A 252 2.22 -8.31 -4.00
N PHE A 253 1.01 -7.98 -4.43
CA PHE A 253 -0.22 -8.38 -3.73
C PHE A 253 -0.96 -9.45 -4.53
N PHE A 254 -1.29 -10.58 -3.90
CA PHE A 254 -1.94 -11.70 -4.59
C PHE A 254 -3.46 -11.47 -4.68
N VAL A 255 -3.92 -10.95 -5.82
CA VAL A 255 -5.31 -10.49 -6.00
C VAL A 255 -6.27 -11.65 -6.21
N GLU A 256 -5.76 -12.77 -6.72
CA GLU A 256 -6.54 -13.97 -7.03
C GLU A 256 -7.09 -14.65 -5.75
N ASP A 257 -6.44 -14.46 -4.60
CA ASP A 257 -6.95 -14.86 -3.28
C ASP A 257 -6.57 -13.80 -2.22
N VAL A 258 -7.43 -12.78 -2.09
CA VAL A 258 -7.24 -11.64 -1.18
C VAL A 258 -7.15 -12.08 0.28
N GLU A 259 -7.88 -13.11 0.69
CA GLU A 259 -7.84 -13.64 2.05
C GLU A 259 -6.47 -14.27 2.34
N LEU A 260 -5.94 -15.07 1.39
CA LEU A 260 -4.57 -15.60 1.49
C LEU A 260 -3.54 -14.48 1.56
N ALA A 261 -3.67 -13.45 0.72
CA ALA A 261 -2.78 -12.28 0.70
C ALA A 261 -2.76 -11.56 2.04
N ARG A 262 -3.95 -11.24 2.58
CA ARG A 262 -4.13 -10.58 3.86
C ARG A 262 -3.54 -11.39 5.01
N PHE A 263 -3.84 -12.68 5.10
CA PHE A 263 -3.33 -13.51 6.18
C PHE A 263 -1.81 -13.66 6.15
N THR A 264 -1.21 -13.80 4.96
CA THR A 264 0.25 -13.79 4.81
C THR A 264 0.85 -12.48 5.27
N LEU A 265 0.26 -11.35 4.89
CA LEU A 265 0.70 -10.02 5.29
C LEU A 265 0.60 -9.83 6.81
N LEU A 266 -0.52 -10.21 7.43
CA LEU A 266 -0.72 -10.15 8.88
C LEU A 266 0.27 -11.04 9.65
N ALA A 267 0.48 -12.28 9.20
CA ALA A 267 1.46 -13.18 9.81
C ALA A 267 2.88 -12.59 9.72
N HIS A 268 3.23 -12.01 8.56
CA HIS A 268 4.53 -11.39 8.35
C HIS A 268 4.74 -10.19 9.26
N ILE A 269 3.77 -9.27 9.32
CA ILE A 269 3.81 -8.11 10.22
C ILE A 269 3.96 -8.57 11.66
N THR A 270 3.11 -9.50 12.11
CA THR A 270 3.16 -10.08 13.47
C THR A 270 4.53 -10.66 13.80
N SER A 271 5.20 -11.29 12.84
CA SER A 271 6.53 -11.86 13.03
C SER A 271 7.67 -10.84 13.05
N ALA A 272 7.49 -9.68 12.41
CA ALA A 272 8.57 -8.73 12.16
C ALA A 272 8.59 -7.58 13.17
N VAL A 273 7.43 -7.13 13.62
CA VAL A 273 7.30 -6.01 14.55
C VAL A 273 7.87 -6.34 15.94
N SER A 274 8.36 -5.30 16.61
CA SER A 274 8.99 -5.37 17.91
C SER A 274 7.97 -5.64 19.04
N GLU A 275 6.89 -4.86 19.09
CA GLU A 275 5.90 -4.84 20.17
C GLU A 275 4.44 -5.02 19.68
N PRO A 276 4.01 -6.25 19.30
CA PRO A 276 2.70 -6.51 18.71
C PRO A 276 1.50 -6.03 19.54
N PHE A 277 1.59 -6.04 20.88
CA PHE A 277 0.47 -5.68 21.74
C PHE A 277 0.21 -4.17 21.81
N VAL A 278 1.17 -3.32 21.41
CA VAL A 278 0.95 -1.87 21.33
C VAL A 278 -0.17 -1.55 20.33
N TYR A 279 -0.25 -2.30 19.23
CA TYR A 279 -1.23 -2.07 18.18
C TYR A 279 -2.69 -2.34 18.60
N ALA A 280 -2.92 -3.04 19.72
CA ALA A 280 -4.28 -3.21 20.26
C ALA A 280 -4.90 -1.88 20.72
N LYS A 281 -4.08 -0.86 21.01
CA LYS A 281 -4.51 0.44 21.55
C LYS A 281 -4.37 1.58 20.55
N VAL A 282 -3.71 1.36 19.42
CA VAL A 282 -3.47 2.38 18.40
C VAL A 282 -4.50 2.22 17.29
N PRO A 283 -5.45 3.16 17.12
CA PRO A 283 -6.44 3.07 16.06
C PRO A 283 -5.81 3.44 14.71
N GLY A 284 -6.18 2.74 13.65
CA GLY A 284 -5.68 2.98 12.30
C GLY A 284 -5.67 1.72 11.46
N SER A 285 -5.48 1.88 10.17
CA SER A 285 -5.35 0.76 9.24
C SER A 285 -4.27 1.03 8.21
N LEU A 286 -3.76 -0.04 7.61
CA LEU A 286 -3.02 0.03 6.36
C LEU A 286 -3.97 -0.29 5.21
N ARG A 287 -3.92 0.48 4.13
CA ARG A 287 -4.63 0.18 2.90
C ARG A 287 -3.64 -0.17 1.81
N VAL A 288 -3.72 -1.39 1.29
CA VAL A 288 -2.96 -1.83 0.12
C VAL A 288 -3.81 -1.56 -1.11
N TRP A 289 -3.29 -0.75 -2.03
CA TRP A 289 -4.03 -0.31 -3.21
C TRP A 289 -3.25 -0.63 -4.49
N GLY A 290 -3.88 -1.34 -5.43
CA GLY A 290 -3.33 -1.59 -6.76
C GLY A 290 -4.00 -0.75 -7.83
N LEU A 291 -3.23 0.12 -8.49
CA LEU A 291 -3.72 0.94 -9.60
C LEU A 291 -3.08 0.51 -10.93
N ARG A 292 -3.89 0.10 -11.90
CA ARG A 292 -3.44 -0.25 -13.25
C ARG A 292 -3.21 1.00 -14.10
N LEU A 293 -2.10 0.98 -14.84
CA LEU A 293 -1.71 1.99 -15.83
C LEU A 293 -2.33 1.64 -17.21
N ALA A 294 -3.57 2.06 -17.46
CA ALA A 294 -4.29 1.76 -18.70
C ALA A 294 -4.24 2.97 -19.67
N GLY A 295 -3.11 3.17 -20.34
CA GLY A 295 -2.94 4.25 -21.32
C GLY A 295 -3.11 5.65 -20.70
N GLN A 296 -4.21 6.33 -21.04
CA GLN A 296 -4.56 7.66 -20.49
C GLN A 296 -5.41 7.59 -19.21
N ARG A 297 -5.60 6.41 -18.62
CA ARG A 297 -6.44 6.25 -17.42
C ARG A 297 -5.74 5.39 -16.37
N PHE A 298 -6.02 5.71 -15.12
CA PHE A 298 -5.68 4.90 -13.95
C PHE A 298 -6.96 4.20 -13.48
N GLN A 299 -6.88 2.91 -13.23
CA GLN A 299 -8.00 2.11 -12.76
C GLN A 299 -7.61 1.37 -11.49
N GLU A 300 -8.48 1.43 -10.48
CA GLU A 300 -8.36 0.55 -9.33
C GLU A 300 -8.53 -0.91 -9.77
N VAL A 301 -7.60 -1.76 -9.33
CA VAL A 301 -7.64 -3.21 -9.54
C VAL A 301 -8.09 -3.92 -8.28
N TYR A 302 -7.55 -3.50 -7.13
CA TYR A 302 -7.88 -4.07 -5.83
C TYR A 302 -7.58 -3.04 -4.73
N SER A 303 -8.35 -3.07 -3.65
CA SER A 303 -8.16 -2.26 -2.45
C SER A 303 -8.44 -3.15 -1.24
N GLU A 304 -7.43 -3.40 -0.41
CA GLU A 304 -7.54 -4.21 0.80
C GLU A 304 -7.12 -3.39 2.02
N VAL A 305 -7.89 -3.49 3.10
CA VAL A 305 -7.65 -2.77 4.35
C VAL A 305 -7.28 -3.75 5.45
N VAL A 306 -6.09 -3.58 6.03
CA VAL A 306 -5.58 -4.34 7.16
C VAL A 306 -5.57 -3.46 8.40
N ARG A 307 -6.39 -3.80 9.40
CA ARG A 307 -6.46 -3.04 10.65
C ARG A 307 -5.25 -3.37 11.50
N VAL A 308 -4.56 -2.36 12.03
CA VAL A 308 -3.32 -2.62 12.81
C VAL A 308 -3.59 -3.39 14.10
N GLY A 309 -4.79 -3.24 14.68
CA GLY A 309 -5.21 -4.04 15.83
C GLY A 309 -5.27 -5.56 15.57
N GLU A 310 -5.38 -5.99 14.31
CA GLU A 310 -5.37 -7.42 13.94
C GLU A 310 -3.99 -8.06 14.16
N VAL A 311 -2.92 -7.27 14.13
CA VAL A 311 -1.56 -7.72 14.46
C VAL A 311 -1.49 -8.18 15.92
N ALA A 312 -2.08 -7.41 16.83
CA ALA A 312 -2.12 -7.77 18.24
C ALA A 312 -2.98 -9.02 18.50
N LEU A 313 -4.12 -9.14 17.80
CA LEU A 313 -4.99 -10.31 17.88
C LEU A 313 -4.28 -11.57 17.38
N MET A 314 -3.61 -11.48 16.24
CA MET A 314 -2.86 -12.59 15.65
C MET A 314 -1.68 -13.01 16.54
N CYS A 315 -0.95 -12.05 17.11
CA CYS A 315 0.11 -12.33 18.08
C CYS A 315 -0.43 -13.09 19.30
N LYS A 316 -1.52 -12.60 19.90
CA LYS A 316 -2.17 -13.25 21.04
C LYS A 316 -2.62 -14.68 20.70
N ALA A 317 -3.19 -14.88 19.52
CA ALA A 317 -3.63 -16.18 19.05
C ALA A 317 -2.45 -17.18 18.93
N PHE A 318 -1.32 -16.74 18.38
CA PHE A 318 -0.11 -17.56 18.31
C PHE A 318 0.44 -17.88 19.71
N GLU A 319 0.52 -16.91 20.62
CA GLU A 319 0.99 -17.16 21.99
C GLU A 319 0.08 -18.12 22.76
N GLN A 320 -1.23 -17.95 22.67
CA GLN A 320 -2.19 -18.86 23.31
C GLN A 320 -2.05 -20.30 22.82
N ARG A 321 -1.68 -20.49 21.55
CA ARG A 321 -1.62 -21.82 20.93
C ARG A 321 -0.26 -22.50 21.04
N PHE A 322 0.82 -21.74 20.89
CA PHE A 322 2.21 -22.23 20.77
C PHE A 322 3.09 -21.79 21.95
N GLY A 323 2.51 -21.11 22.95
CA GLY A 323 3.16 -20.77 24.20
C GLY A 323 3.94 -19.47 24.15
N LYS A 324 5.25 -19.54 24.42
CA LYS A 324 6.09 -18.34 24.62
C LYS A 324 6.13 -17.46 23.38
N ARG A 325 6.26 -16.14 23.59
CA ARG A 325 6.31 -15.12 22.53
C ARG A 325 7.36 -15.39 21.47
N GLU A 326 8.53 -15.89 21.87
CA GLU A 326 9.62 -16.21 20.94
C GLU A 326 9.22 -17.34 19.97
N VAL A 327 8.56 -18.37 20.49
CA VAL A 327 8.05 -19.50 19.70
C VAL A 327 6.91 -19.03 18.80
N ALA A 328 5.95 -18.29 19.35
CA ALA A 328 4.84 -17.70 18.61
C ALA A 328 5.32 -16.84 17.43
N ARG A 329 6.38 -16.05 17.62
CA ARG A 329 7.01 -15.22 16.58
C ARG A 329 7.63 -16.06 15.47
N VAL A 330 8.32 -17.15 15.82
CA VAL A 330 8.87 -18.10 14.83
C VAL A 330 7.75 -18.75 14.04
N VAL A 331 6.68 -19.21 14.70
CA VAL A 331 5.51 -19.80 14.04
C VAL A 331 4.84 -18.79 13.11
N ALA A 332 4.65 -17.54 13.53
CA ALA A 332 4.10 -16.49 12.68
C ALA A 332 4.97 -16.25 11.43
N LYS A 333 6.30 -16.29 11.58
CA LYS A 333 7.25 -16.19 10.47
C LYS A 333 7.10 -17.37 9.51
N ASP A 334 7.03 -18.60 10.03
CA ASP A 334 6.89 -19.80 9.21
C ASP A 334 5.54 -19.85 8.49
N CYS A 335 4.45 -19.40 9.14
CA CYS A 335 3.17 -19.19 8.50
C CYS A 335 3.30 -18.15 7.37
N ALA A 336 3.93 -17.01 7.61
CA ALA A 336 4.13 -15.99 6.57
C ALA A 336 4.91 -16.55 5.37
N GLU A 337 6.01 -17.27 5.59
CA GLU A 337 6.80 -17.89 4.52
C GLU A 337 6.02 -18.99 3.78
N LEU A 338 5.17 -19.74 4.50
CA LEU A 338 4.27 -20.71 3.88
C LEU A 338 3.27 -20.02 2.97
N GLY A 339 2.63 -18.96 3.45
CA GLY A 339 1.72 -18.13 2.67
C GLY A 339 2.38 -17.53 1.42
N LYS A 340 3.59 -16.96 1.53
CA LYS A 340 4.37 -16.46 0.38
C LYS A 340 4.66 -17.57 -0.62
N THR A 341 5.06 -18.75 -0.14
CA THR A 341 5.35 -19.91 -0.99
C THR A 341 4.11 -20.36 -1.74
N LEU A 342 2.95 -20.42 -1.06
CA LEU A 342 1.68 -20.78 -1.69
C LEU A 342 1.23 -19.76 -2.73
N GLN A 343 1.29 -18.46 -2.44
CA GLN A 343 0.98 -17.42 -3.42
C GLN A 343 1.88 -17.52 -4.65
N SER A 344 3.19 -17.71 -4.44
CA SER A 344 4.16 -17.89 -5.54
C SER A 344 3.83 -19.12 -6.40
N LEU A 345 3.48 -20.24 -5.77
CA LEU A 345 3.08 -21.47 -6.47
C LEU A 345 1.77 -21.27 -7.24
N LEU A 346 0.74 -20.71 -6.62
CA LEU A 346 -0.56 -20.48 -7.25
C LEU A 346 -0.44 -19.53 -8.46
N ARG A 347 0.33 -18.44 -8.35
CA ARG A 347 0.61 -17.53 -9.48
C ARG A 347 1.30 -18.25 -10.65
N ARG A 348 2.26 -19.12 -10.37
CA ARG A 348 3.07 -19.80 -11.41
C ARG A 348 2.42 -21.05 -11.98
N ALA A 349 1.51 -21.65 -11.22
CA ALA A 349 0.89 -22.93 -11.52
C ALA A 349 -0.63 -22.78 -11.68
N GLU A 350 -1.14 -21.58 -12.00
CA GLU A 350 -2.56 -21.25 -11.98
C GLU A 350 -3.40 -22.27 -12.77
N ALA A 351 -2.98 -22.61 -14.00
CA ALA A 351 -3.74 -23.54 -14.84
C ALA A 351 -3.71 -25.00 -14.35
N ILE A 352 -2.76 -25.37 -13.50
CA ILE A 352 -2.61 -26.73 -12.94
C ILE A 352 -2.86 -26.78 -11.42
N SER A 353 -3.26 -25.66 -10.81
CA SER A 353 -3.50 -25.51 -9.38
C SER A 353 -4.50 -26.55 -8.86
N ARG A 354 -5.57 -26.78 -9.62
CA ARG A 354 -6.60 -27.81 -9.38
C ARG A 354 -6.06 -29.23 -9.49
N GLU A 355 -5.23 -29.49 -10.50
CA GLU A 355 -4.61 -30.81 -10.72
C GLU A 355 -3.64 -31.16 -9.59
N LEU A 356 -2.88 -30.16 -9.14
CA LEU A 356 -1.99 -30.24 -7.99
C LEU A 356 -2.71 -30.15 -6.65
N ARG A 357 -4.03 -29.92 -6.65
CA ARG A 357 -4.85 -29.67 -5.46
C ARG A 357 -4.30 -28.55 -4.57
N LEU A 358 -3.58 -27.58 -5.15
CA LEU A 358 -3.03 -26.44 -4.43
C LEU A 358 -4.12 -25.54 -3.87
N ASP A 359 -5.26 -25.42 -4.55
CA ASP A 359 -6.43 -24.70 -4.04
C ASP A 359 -6.91 -25.29 -2.70
N ARG A 360 -6.96 -26.62 -2.61
CA ARG A 360 -7.33 -27.31 -1.37
C ARG A 360 -6.28 -27.09 -0.28
N PHE A 361 -5.00 -27.14 -0.63
CA PHE A 361 -3.93 -26.89 0.33
C PHE A 361 -3.97 -25.45 0.86
N ALA A 362 -4.18 -24.47 -0.02
CA ALA A 362 -4.34 -23.06 0.33
C ALA A 362 -5.59 -22.86 1.20
N ALA A 363 -6.71 -23.51 0.88
CA ALA A 363 -7.91 -23.48 1.71
C ALA A 363 -7.64 -24.00 3.12
N LEU A 364 -6.97 -25.15 3.28
CA LEU A 364 -6.61 -25.69 4.60
C LEU A 364 -5.69 -24.74 5.38
N TYR A 365 -4.73 -24.11 4.70
CA TYR A 365 -3.86 -23.10 5.32
C TYR A 365 -4.64 -21.86 5.79
N LYS A 366 -5.58 -21.36 4.98
CA LYS A 366 -6.45 -20.25 5.39
C LYS A 366 -7.33 -20.62 6.57
N LEU A 367 -7.91 -21.82 6.56
CA LEU A 367 -8.72 -22.34 7.68
C LEU A 367 -7.89 -22.49 8.96
N LEU A 368 -6.62 -22.94 8.85
CA LEU A 368 -5.68 -22.94 9.96
C LEU A 368 -5.53 -21.54 10.54
N LEU A 369 -5.20 -20.53 9.73
CA LEU A 369 -5.02 -19.17 10.24
C LEU A 369 -6.32 -18.58 10.79
N ARG A 370 -7.44 -18.80 10.11
CA ARG A 370 -8.77 -18.39 10.56
C ARG A 370 -9.12 -18.98 11.92
N SER A 371 -8.84 -20.27 12.13
CA SER A 371 -9.06 -20.94 13.41
C SER A 371 -8.19 -20.43 14.56
N LEU A 372 -7.10 -19.73 14.28
CA LEU A 372 -6.29 -19.07 15.29
C LEU A 372 -6.92 -17.74 15.73
N VAL A 373 -7.41 -16.93 14.78
CA VAL A 373 -7.92 -15.58 15.07
C VAL A 373 -9.42 -15.51 15.35
N GLU A 374 -10.24 -16.44 14.85
CA GLU A 374 -11.69 -16.46 15.05
C GLU A 374 -12.08 -17.45 16.17
N PRO A 375 -12.62 -16.97 17.32
CA PRO A 375 -13.05 -17.84 18.40
C PRO A 375 -14.16 -18.81 17.96
N GLY A 376 -14.00 -20.11 18.28
CA GLY A 376 -15.05 -21.12 18.08
C GLY A 376 -15.19 -21.67 16.66
N TYR A 377 -14.27 -21.35 15.74
CA TYR A 377 -14.36 -21.78 14.34
C TYR A 377 -14.14 -23.30 14.17
N ALA A 378 -12.96 -23.80 14.48
CA ALA A 378 -12.62 -25.23 14.58
C ALA A 378 -11.26 -25.36 15.29
N ALA A 379 -10.85 -26.57 15.65
CA ALA A 379 -9.54 -26.75 16.28
C ALA A 379 -8.42 -26.54 15.22
N PRO A 380 -7.46 -25.62 15.44
CA PRO A 380 -6.27 -25.49 14.58
C PRO A 380 -5.47 -26.80 14.47
N GLY A 381 -5.66 -27.67 15.47
CA GLY A 381 -5.35 -29.10 15.48
C GLY A 381 -5.53 -29.77 14.13
N ASP A 382 -6.77 -29.73 13.67
CA ASP A 382 -7.30 -30.58 12.62
C ASP A 382 -6.77 -30.15 11.25
N PHE A 383 -6.79 -28.85 10.97
CA PHE A 383 -6.25 -28.31 9.72
C PHE A 383 -4.75 -28.53 9.57
N LEU A 384 -4.00 -28.42 10.67
CA LEU A 384 -2.56 -28.68 10.63
C LEU A 384 -2.25 -30.16 10.40
N TYR A 385 -3.03 -31.06 11.00
CA TYR A 385 -2.95 -32.49 10.74
C TYR A 385 -3.30 -32.81 9.27
N GLU A 386 -4.35 -32.20 8.72
CA GLU A 386 -4.70 -32.39 7.32
C GLU A 386 -3.61 -31.87 6.36
N LEU A 387 -2.99 -30.71 6.65
CA LEU A 387 -1.87 -30.19 5.89
C LEU A 387 -0.67 -31.15 5.92
N LEU A 388 -0.32 -31.71 7.08
CA LEU A 388 0.75 -32.70 7.20
C LEU A 388 0.44 -33.96 6.38
N ARG A 389 -0.76 -34.52 6.57
CA ARG A 389 -1.22 -35.70 5.84
C ARG A 389 -1.17 -35.46 4.33
N PHE A 390 -1.54 -34.27 3.88
CA PHE A 390 -1.49 -33.90 2.47
C PHE A 390 -0.07 -33.99 1.89
N LEU A 391 0.93 -33.55 2.66
CA LEU A 391 2.35 -33.57 2.27
C LEU A 391 3.00 -34.96 2.38
N GLU A 392 2.37 -35.90 3.10
CA GLU A 392 2.84 -37.27 3.30
C GLU A 392 2.35 -38.25 2.24
N VAL A 393 1.28 -37.91 1.48
CA VAL A 393 0.80 -38.76 0.39
C VAL A 393 1.82 -38.81 -0.75
N GLU A 394 2.47 -39.97 -0.92
CA GLU A 394 3.54 -40.17 -1.91
C GLU A 394 3.08 -39.85 -3.35
N ASP A 395 1.90 -40.33 -3.75
CA ASP A 395 1.32 -40.02 -5.05
C ASP A 395 1.14 -38.52 -5.29
N TRP A 396 0.85 -37.75 -4.24
CA TRP A 396 0.72 -36.30 -4.35
C TRP A 396 2.10 -35.66 -4.50
N ARG A 397 3.10 -36.09 -3.71
CA ARG A 397 4.49 -35.59 -3.79
C ARG A 397 5.09 -35.80 -5.19
N VAL A 398 4.88 -37.00 -5.75
CA VAL A 398 5.35 -37.36 -7.10
C VAL A 398 4.65 -36.50 -8.15
N ARG A 399 3.32 -36.37 -8.08
CA ARG A 399 2.55 -35.49 -8.98
C ARG A 399 2.95 -34.03 -8.86
N PHE A 400 3.10 -33.53 -7.63
CA PHE A 400 3.54 -32.17 -7.35
C PHE A 400 4.87 -31.88 -8.02
N THR A 401 5.87 -32.73 -7.80
CA THR A 401 7.20 -32.53 -8.39
C THR A 401 7.17 -32.69 -9.91
N GLY A 402 6.47 -33.70 -10.44
CA GLY A 402 6.40 -33.98 -11.87
C GLY A 402 5.71 -32.87 -12.66
N ILE A 403 4.49 -32.49 -12.26
CA ILE A 403 3.67 -31.50 -12.98
C ILE A 403 4.28 -30.10 -12.83
N LEU A 404 4.76 -29.73 -11.63
CA LEU A 404 5.40 -28.43 -11.43
C LEU A 404 6.71 -28.31 -12.22
N ALA A 405 7.53 -29.36 -12.26
CA ALA A 405 8.76 -29.37 -13.07
C ALA A 405 8.44 -29.26 -14.57
N SER A 406 7.43 -30.00 -15.05
CA SER A 406 6.97 -29.91 -16.44
C SER A 406 6.58 -28.48 -16.82
N ARG A 407 5.84 -27.79 -15.93
CA ARG A 407 5.45 -26.39 -16.14
C ARG A 407 6.64 -25.42 -16.15
N PHE A 408 7.61 -25.61 -15.25
CA PHE A 408 8.85 -24.80 -15.27
C PHE A 408 9.65 -24.98 -16.56
N VAL A 409 9.66 -26.18 -17.16
CA VAL A 409 10.26 -26.39 -18.47
C VAL A 409 9.47 -25.67 -19.56
N GLN A 410 8.14 -25.78 -19.57
CA GLN A 410 7.27 -25.24 -20.62
C GLN A 410 7.20 -23.70 -20.60
N GLU A 411 6.97 -23.10 -19.43
CA GLU A 411 6.69 -21.66 -19.32
C GLU A 411 7.93 -20.84 -18.97
N LEU A 412 8.82 -21.38 -18.13
CA LEU A 412 10.03 -20.67 -17.67
C LEU A 412 11.28 -21.07 -18.45
N LYS A 413 11.16 -21.98 -19.44
CA LYS A 413 12.25 -22.48 -20.28
C LYS A 413 13.45 -23.00 -19.48
N MET A 414 13.19 -23.53 -18.29
CA MET A 414 14.22 -24.13 -17.43
C MET A 414 14.69 -25.47 -18.00
N LYS A 415 15.91 -25.88 -17.68
CA LYS A 415 16.39 -27.23 -18.01
C LYS A 415 15.61 -28.28 -17.19
N PRO A 416 15.32 -29.48 -17.75
CA PRO A 416 14.52 -30.50 -17.06
C PRO A 416 15.03 -30.88 -15.66
N ASP A 417 16.33 -31.07 -15.49
CA ASP A 417 16.92 -31.44 -14.19
C ASP A 417 16.83 -30.29 -13.18
N GLU A 418 17.10 -29.06 -13.61
CA GLU A 418 16.99 -27.85 -12.80
C GLU A 418 15.56 -27.58 -12.35
N ALA A 419 14.59 -27.78 -13.26
CA ALA A 419 13.16 -27.68 -12.96
C ALA A 419 12.72 -28.72 -11.92
N ARG A 420 13.21 -29.96 -12.03
CA ARG A 420 12.91 -31.04 -11.08
C ARG A 420 13.49 -30.77 -9.71
N GLU A 421 14.74 -30.32 -9.62
CA GLU A 421 15.36 -29.95 -8.34
C GLU A 421 14.68 -28.74 -7.71
N THR A 422 14.29 -27.74 -8.51
CA THR A 422 13.52 -26.59 -8.02
C THR A 422 12.16 -27.01 -7.46
N ALA A 423 11.44 -27.89 -8.16
CA ALA A 423 10.15 -28.41 -7.69
C ALA A 423 10.28 -29.23 -6.39
N LYS A 424 11.29 -30.10 -6.28
CA LYS A 424 11.61 -30.82 -5.04
C LYS A 424 11.93 -29.86 -3.89
N SER A 425 12.75 -28.84 -4.16
CA SER A 425 13.11 -27.82 -3.17
C SER A 425 11.88 -27.07 -2.65
N LYS A 426 10.93 -26.71 -3.53
CA LYS A 426 9.65 -26.11 -3.13
C LYS A 426 8.82 -27.05 -2.26
N LEU A 427 8.71 -28.33 -2.62
CA LEU A 427 8.00 -29.33 -1.82
C LEU A 427 8.64 -29.52 -0.43
N ASN A 428 9.97 -29.58 -0.38
CA ASN A 428 10.72 -29.69 0.86
C ASN A 428 10.53 -28.45 1.74
N THR A 429 10.49 -27.26 1.13
CA THR A 429 10.20 -26.01 1.84
C THR A 429 8.80 -26.02 2.46
N LEU A 430 7.76 -26.39 1.70
CA LEU A 430 6.40 -26.55 2.22
C LEU A 430 6.36 -27.55 3.38
N THR A 431 7.02 -28.69 3.21
CA THR A 431 7.09 -29.75 4.25
C THR A 431 7.78 -29.25 5.51
N ALA A 432 8.90 -28.56 5.38
CA ALA A 432 9.64 -28.03 6.52
C ALA A 432 8.82 -26.98 7.28
N LEU A 433 8.17 -26.05 6.57
CA LEU A 433 7.36 -25.00 7.20
C LEU A 433 6.15 -25.58 7.94
N VAL A 434 5.39 -26.50 7.32
CA VAL A 434 4.24 -27.12 7.98
C VAL A 434 4.68 -27.96 9.19
N ARG A 435 5.79 -28.69 9.09
CA ARG A 435 6.35 -29.45 10.22
C ARG A 435 6.86 -28.55 11.35
N SER A 436 7.46 -27.41 11.02
CA SER A 436 7.90 -26.42 12.01
C SER A 436 6.72 -25.89 12.83
N VAL A 437 5.64 -25.47 12.14
CA VAL A 437 4.39 -25.03 12.77
C VAL A 437 3.77 -26.15 13.62
N ALA A 438 3.84 -27.40 13.19
CA ALA A 438 3.30 -28.54 13.94
C ALA A 438 4.15 -28.95 15.15
N GLY A 439 5.47 -28.85 15.04
CA GLY A 439 6.43 -29.21 16.10
C GLY A 439 6.55 -28.18 17.21
N ALA A 440 6.03 -26.96 17.01
CA ALA A 440 6.05 -25.88 18.00
C ALA A 440 4.94 -25.99 19.08
N ARG A 441 4.23 -27.12 19.15
CA ARG A 441 3.11 -27.35 20.08
C ARG A 441 3.54 -27.80 21.46
#